data_AF-A0A4Q3R4K4-F1
#
_entry.id   AF-A0A4Q3R4K4-F1
#
_cell.length_a   1.000
_cell.length_b   1.000
_cell.length_c   1.000
_cell.angle_alpha   90.00
_cell.angle_beta   90.00
_cell.angle_gamma   90.00
#
_symmetry.space_group_name_H-M   'P 1'
#
loop_
_entity.id
_entity.type
_entity.pdbx_description
1 polymer ?
#
loop_
_entity_poly.entity_id
_entity_poly.type
_entity_poly.pdbx_seq_one_letter_code
_entity_poly.pdbx_strand_id
1 'polypeptide(L)'
;MKSKLLTLLFAGLTLTFTAFSQTKTTVSAKVWSKEKANDWYKKQPWLVGANYIPANAINQLEMWQSDTFDPATIDKELGWAESIGMNTMRVFLHSLAYKADPKGFKSRIDQFLVIAEKHHIRPSFVFFDDCWNKLPQIGKQPERKIGIHNSGWMQDPGDPNHKLTANYAALELYVKDVLTTFAKDRRILLWDLYNEPGNSGKVETSLPLLKLIFSWARQVDPEQPITAGLWNWGGNFIELNNFQLANSDIISYHCYDGPEQHLRTIELFKFYARPLICTEYMAR
;
A
#
# COMPACT_ATOMS: atom_id res chain seq x y z
N MET A 1 -41.88 -54.17 -57.90
CA MET A 1 -42.24 -54.73 -56.58
C MET A 1 -41.07 -55.58 -56.06
N LYS A 2 -40.60 -55.28 -54.83
CA LYS A 2 -39.67 -56.05 -53.96
C LYS A 2 -38.22 -56.25 -54.41
N SER A 3 -37.27 -55.75 -53.61
CA SER A 3 -36.03 -56.42 -53.15
C SER A 3 -35.15 -55.41 -52.37
N LYS A 4 -35.18 -55.41 -51.03
CA LYS A 4 -34.21 -55.98 -50.07
C LYS A 4 -33.02 -55.06 -49.70
N LEU A 5 -33.12 -54.55 -48.47
CA LEU A 5 -32.14 -54.48 -47.37
C LEU A 5 -30.63 -54.42 -47.70
N LEU A 6 -29.96 -53.37 -47.20
CA LEU A 6 -28.65 -53.52 -46.56
C LEU A 6 -28.54 -52.52 -45.39
N THR A 7 -28.45 -53.07 -44.18
CA THR A 7 -28.27 -52.36 -42.93
C THR A 7 -26.78 -52.15 -42.69
N LEU A 8 -26.34 -50.91 -42.49
CA LEU A 8 -24.98 -50.59 -42.02
C LEU A 8 -25.09 -49.91 -40.65
N LEU A 9 -24.72 -50.64 -39.60
CA LEU A 9 -24.49 -50.11 -38.26
C LEU A 9 -23.23 -49.24 -38.28
N PHE A 10 -23.36 -47.95 -37.97
CA PHE A 10 -22.25 -47.11 -37.56
C PHE A 10 -22.29 -46.95 -36.04
N ALA A 11 -21.36 -47.61 -35.35
CA ALA A 11 -21.09 -47.37 -33.94
C ALA A 11 -20.31 -46.05 -33.80
N GLY A 12 -20.98 -45.00 -33.36
CA GLY A 12 -20.36 -43.71 -33.04
C GLY A 12 -19.69 -43.77 -31.67
N LEU A 13 -18.36 -43.73 -31.65
CA LEU A 13 -17.55 -43.62 -30.44
C LEU A 13 -17.55 -42.13 -30.00
N THR A 14 -18.36 -41.77 -29.01
CA THR A 14 -18.31 -40.42 -28.42
C THR A 14 -17.14 -40.33 -27.44
N LEU A 15 -16.04 -39.70 -27.86
CA LEU A 15 -14.99 -39.26 -26.94
C LEU A 15 -15.48 -38.05 -26.14
N THR A 16 -15.79 -38.24 -24.87
CA THR A 16 -15.97 -37.15 -23.90
C THR A 16 -14.59 -36.61 -23.50
N PHE A 17 -14.20 -35.46 -24.03
CA PHE A 17 -13.07 -34.69 -23.51
C PHE A 17 -13.47 -34.05 -22.17
N THR A 18 -13.06 -34.64 -21.07
CA THR A 18 -13.07 -33.98 -19.76
C THR A 18 -11.90 -33.00 -19.70
N ALA A 19 -12.19 -31.72 -19.88
CA ALA A 19 -11.22 -30.66 -19.64
C ALA A 19 -10.89 -30.62 -18.13
N PHE A 20 -9.74 -31.18 -17.75
CA PHE A 20 -9.17 -30.96 -16.43
C PHE A 20 -8.78 -29.49 -16.32
N SER A 21 -9.61 -28.71 -15.62
CA SER A 21 -9.23 -27.37 -15.18
C SER A 21 -8.10 -27.51 -14.17
N GLN A 22 -6.87 -27.24 -14.59
CA GLN A 22 -5.75 -27.11 -13.67
C GLN A 22 -6.00 -25.88 -12.80
N THR A 23 -6.46 -26.10 -11.56
CA THR A 23 -6.34 -25.12 -10.50
C THR A 23 -4.86 -24.77 -10.34
N LYS A 24 -4.44 -23.64 -10.90
CA LYS A 24 -3.12 -23.05 -10.62
C LYS A 24 -3.06 -22.81 -9.12
N THR A 25 -2.33 -23.66 -8.40
CA THR A 25 -1.83 -23.36 -7.07
C THR A 25 -0.86 -22.20 -7.23
N THR A 26 -1.37 -20.97 -7.06
CA THR A 26 -0.53 -19.77 -6.93
C THR A 26 0.32 -19.94 -5.68
N VAL A 27 1.59 -20.31 -5.88
CA VAL A 27 2.60 -20.20 -4.84
C VAL A 27 2.65 -18.73 -4.46
N SER A 28 2.25 -18.40 -3.23
CA SER A 28 2.36 -17.04 -2.70
C SER A 28 3.77 -16.52 -2.94
N ALA A 29 3.90 -15.31 -3.46
CA ALA A 29 5.20 -14.73 -3.71
C ALA A 29 6.01 -14.64 -2.41
N LYS A 30 7.30 -14.90 -2.51
CA LYS A 30 8.24 -14.81 -1.38
C LYS A 30 8.78 -13.38 -1.27
N VAL A 31 9.27 -13.03 -0.08
CA VAL A 31 10.05 -11.81 0.13
C VAL A 31 11.18 -11.74 -0.90
N TRP A 32 11.39 -10.57 -1.51
CA TRP A 32 12.44 -10.37 -2.50
C TRP A 32 13.80 -10.75 -1.90
N SER A 33 14.61 -11.41 -2.73
CA SER A 33 16.01 -11.64 -2.38
C SER A 33 16.73 -10.31 -2.21
N LYS A 34 17.83 -10.31 -1.46
CA LYS A 34 18.65 -9.11 -1.26
C LYS A 34 19.16 -8.58 -2.60
N GLU A 35 19.53 -9.47 -3.52
CA GLU A 35 20.02 -9.14 -4.86
C GLU A 35 18.92 -8.42 -5.65
N LYS A 36 17.70 -8.98 -5.71
CA LYS A 36 16.57 -8.34 -6.41
C LYS A 36 16.27 -6.94 -5.85
N ALA A 37 16.26 -6.80 -4.52
CA ALA A 37 16.01 -5.52 -3.87
C ALA A 37 17.11 -4.48 -4.19
N ASN A 38 18.38 -4.88 -4.12
CA ASN A 38 19.51 -3.99 -4.44
C ASN A 38 19.55 -3.64 -5.94
N ASP A 39 19.25 -4.57 -6.84
CA ASP A 39 19.20 -4.32 -8.28
C ASP A 39 18.02 -3.44 -8.69
N TRP A 40 16.90 -3.52 -7.96
CA TRP A 40 15.82 -2.55 -8.08
C TRP A 40 16.29 -1.15 -7.62
N TYR A 41 16.94 -1.05 -6.45
CA TYR A 41 17.34 0.24 -5.89
C TYR A 41 18.41 0.96 -6.73
N LYS A 42 19.37 0.22 -7.31
CA LYS A 42 20.38 0.77 -8.23
C LYS A 42 19.79 1.48 -9.46
N LYS A 43 18.54 1.18 -9.82
CA LYS A 43 17.83 1.80 -10.94
C LYS A 43 17.05 3.06 -10.55
N GLN A 44 17.03 3.40 -9.26
CA GLN A 44 16.34 4.59 -8.77
C GLN A 44 17.32 5.77 -8.71
N PRO A 45 16.87 7.01 -8.98
CA PRO A 45 17.64 8.19 -8.57
C PRO A 45 17.71 8.26 -7.04
N TRP A 46 18.52 9.19 -6.51
CA TRP A 46 18.44 9.52 -5.09
C TRP A 46 17.03 10.00 -4.76
N LEU A 47 16.33 9.26 -3.88
CA LEU A 47 14.93 9.52 -3.57
C LEU A 47 14.82 10.71 -2.63
N VAL A 48 14.08 11.74 -3.06
CA VAL A 48 13.80 12.96 -2.28
C VAL A 48 12.33 13.27 -2.39
N GLY A 49 11.66 13.45 -1.26
CA GLY A 49 10.21 13.61 -1.24
C GLY A 49 9.65 14.06 0.09
N ALA A 50 8.33 14.02 0.18
CA ALA A 50 7.56 14.36 1.38
C ALA A 50 6.40 13.37 1.60
N ASN A 51 5.90 13.32 2.83
CA ASN A 51 4.57 12.77 3.12
C ASN A 51 3.53 13.77 2.63
N TYR A 52 2.57 13.31 1.84
CA TYR A 52 1.72 14.18 1.03
C TYR A 52 0.23 13.90 1.24
N ILE A 53 -0.48 14.98 1.57
CA ILE A 53 -1.90 15.23 1.27
C ILE A 53 -1.98 16.66 0.72
N PRO A 54 -2.96 16.99 -0.14
CA PRO A 54 -3.08 18.34 -0.67
C PRO A 54 -3.47 19.34 0.42
N ALA A 55 -3.09 20.61 0.27
CA ALA A 55 -3.31 21.63 1.30
C ALA A 55 -4.80 21.93 1.59
N ASN A 56 -5.71 21.48 0.72
CA ASN A 56 -7.16 21.58 0.89
C ASN A 56 -7.79 20.38 1.61
N ALA A 57 -6.99 19.38 2.02
CA ALA A 57 -7.43 18.21 2.77
C ALA A 57 -6.85 18.22 4.19
N ILE A 58 -7.68 17.91 5.19
CA ILE A 58 -7.27 17.78 6.59
C ILE A 58 -6.70 16.38 6.90
N ASN A 59 -7.03 15.39 6.07
CA ASN A 59 -6.62 14.01 6.21
C ASN A 59 -6.72 13.25 4.88
N GLN A 60 -6.23 12.02 4.88
CA GLN A 60 -6.22 11.13 3.72
C GLN A 60 -7.63 10.70 3.26
N LEU A 61 -8.62 10.63 4.17
CA LEU A 61 -10.00 10.36 3.78
C LEU A 61 -10.60 11.51 2.97
N GLU A 62 -10.34 12.76 3.37
CA GLU A 62 -10.78 13.96 2.63
C GLU A 62 -10.19 13.97 1.22
N MET A 63 -8.89 13.69 1.08
CA MET A 63 -8.23 13.69 -0.21
C MET A 63 -8.93 12.78 -1.23
N TRP A 64 -9.38 11.58 -0.82
CA TRP A 64 -9.81 10.54 -1.77
C TRP A 64 -11.31 10.41 -2.01
N GLN A 65 -12.14 11.22 -1.37
CA GLN A 65 -13.58 11.23 -1.62
C GLN A 65 -13.92 11.93 -2.94
N SER A 66 -15.03 11.53 -3.58
CA SER A 66 -15.48 12.10 -4.85
C SER A 66 -15.69 13.62 -4.79
N ASP A 67 -16.25 14.09 -3.68
CA ASP A 67 -16.73 15.46 -3.53
C ASP A 67 -15.58 16.45 -3.23
N THR A 68 -14.42 15.94 -2.83
CA THR A 68 -13.28 16.73 -2.31
C THR A 68 -11.97 16.45 -3.03
N PHE A 69 -11.89 15.42 -3.89
CA PHE A 69 -10.71 15.15 -4.70
C PHE A 69 -10.45 16.32 -5.68
N ASP A 70 -9.32 16.99 -5.50
CA ASP A 70 -8.97 18.21 -6.23
C ASP A 70 -7.68 18.01 -7.06
N PRO A 71 -7.81 17.56 -8.32
CA PRO A 71 -6.66 17.35 -9.20
C PRO A 71 -5.91 18.64 -9.53
N ALA A 72 -6.56 19.81 -9.51
CA ALA A 72 -5.90 21.07 -9.83
C ALA A 72 -4.95 21.51 -8.71
N THR A 73 -5.36 21.34 -7.45
CA THR A 73 -4.47 21.57 -6.30
C THR A 73 -3.31 20.58 -6.29
N ILE A 74 -3.58 19.29 -6.56
CA ILE A 74 -2.52 18.27 -6.65
C ILE A 74 -1.50 18.61 -7.75
N ASP A 75 -1.95 18.99 -8.95
CA ASP A 75 -1.07 19.40 -10.06
C ASP A 75 -0.17 20.57 -9.69
N LYS A 76 -0.76 21.60 -9.08
CA LYS A 76 -0.02 22.78 -8.63
C LYS A 76 1.06 22.43 -7.59
N GLU A 77 0.72 21.61 -6.61
CA GLU A 77 1.63 21.27 -5.51
C GLU A 77 2.73 20.28 -5.93
N LEU A 78 2.41 19.31 -6.79
CA LEU A 78 3.42 18.44 -7.39
C LEU A 78 4.36 19.22 -8.31
N GLY A 79 3.87 20.26 -8.99
CA GLY A 79 4.73 21.22 -9.70
C GLY A 79 5.67 22.00 -8.78
N TRP A 80 5.24 22.38 -7.58
CA TRP A 80 6.15 22.97 -6.59
C TRP A 80 7.20 21.98 -6.11
N ALA A 81 6.81 20.74 -5.83
CA ALA A 81 7.73 19.70 -5.41
C ALA A 81 8.80 19.40 -6.47
N GLU A 82 8.40 19.29 -7.73
CA GLU A 82 9.31 19.15 -8.86
C GLU A 82 10.29 20.33 -8.94
N SER A 83 9.80 21.57 -8.78
CA SER A 83 10.65 22.78 -8.87
C SER A 83 11.78 22.85 -7.84
N ILE A 84 11.64 22.12 -6.72
CA ILE A 84 12.66 22.02 -5.66
C ILE A 84 13.43 20.68 -5.70
N GLY A 85 13.24 19.88 -6.75
CA GLY A 85 14.00 18.65 -7.00
C GLY A 85 13.47 17.40 -6.29
N MET A 86 12.24 17.40 -5.78
CA MET A 86 11.61 16.18 -5.27
C MET A 86 11.17 15.27 -6.42
N ASN A 87 11.27 13.96 -6.21
CA ASN A 87 10.96 12.93 -7.21
C ASN A 87 10.05 11.81 -6.66
N THR A 88 9.62 11.90 -5.41
CA THR A 88 8.69 10.94 -4.81
C THR A 88 7.80 11.61 -3.78
N MET A 89 6.63 11.02 -3.55
CA MET A 89 5.68 11.41 -2.51
C MET A 89 5.16 10.16 -1.80
N ARG A 90 5.12 10.18 -0.46
CA ARG A 90 4.46 9.14 0.32
C ARG A 90 3.02 9.55 0.56
N VAL A 91 2.08 8.84 -0.07
CA VAL A 91 0.67 9.23 -0.20
C VAL A 91 -0.21 8.18 0.46
N PHE A 92 -1.11 8.62 1.33
CA PHE A 92 -1.90 7.73 2.16
C PHE A 92 -3.25 7.46 1.53
N LEU A 93 -3.61 6.19 1.38
CA LEU A 93 -4.92 5.75 0.91
C LEU A 93 -5.89 5.60 2.09
N HIS A 94 -7.17 5.38 1.81
CA HIS A 94 -8.16 5.14 2.86
C HIS A 94 -9.26 4.17 2.43
N SER A 95 -9.46 3.10 3.20
CA SER A 95 -10.39 2.00 2.94
C SER A 95 -11.86 2.44 2.88
N LEU A 96 -12.27 3.42 3.69
CA LEU A 96 -13.62 3.99 3.64
C LEU A 96 -13.91 4.76 2.34
N ALA A 97 -12.95 5.51 1.78
CA ALA A 97 -13.12 6.17 0.49
C ALA A 97 -13.28 5.12 -0.63
N TYR A 98 -12.49 4.06 -0.59
CA TYR A 98 -12.66 2.92 -1.48
C TYR A 98 -14.03 2.24 -1.29
N LYS A 99 -14.45 1.95 -0.05
CA LYS A 99 -15.72 1.28 0.25
C LYS A 99 -16.92 2.06 -0.28
N ALA A 100 -16.87 3.40 -0.22
CA ALA A 100 -17.93 4.26 -0.71
C ALA A 100 -18.06 4.24 -2.24
N ASP A 101 -16.93 4.19 -2.95
CA ASP A 101 -16.88 4.25 -4.41
C ASP A 101 -15.62 3.53 -4.95
N PRO A 102 -15.63 2.18 -5.06
CA PRO A 102 -14.43 1.43 -5.45
C PRO A 102 -13.90 1.81 -6.84
N LYS A 103 -14.81 2.02 -7.79
CA LYS A 103 -14.47 2.34 -9.18
C LYS A 103 -13.89 3.76 -9.29
N GLY A 104 -14.58 4.74 -8.72
CA GLY A 104 -14.11 6.12 -8.78
C GLY A 104 -12.88 6.34 -7.90
N PHE A 105 -12.73 5.63 -6.77
CA PHE A 105 -11.50 5.68 -5.97
C PHE A 105 -10.28 5.26 -6.79
N LYS A 106 -10.37 4.13 -7.52
CA LYS A 106 -9.30 3.71 -8.43
C LYS A 106 -9.10 4.69 -9.59
N SER A 107 -10.16 5.28 -10.13
CA SER A 107 -10.05 6.34 -11.13
C SER A 107 -9.31 7.58 -10.61
N ARG A 108 -9.51 7.94 -9.34
CA ARG A 108 -8.80 9.05 -8.69
C ARG A 108 -7.33 8.72 -8.43
N ILE A 109 -7.01 7.48 -8.05
CA ILE A 109 -5.61 7.01 -7.99
C ILE A 109 -4.94 7.11 -9.36
N ASP A 110 -5.61 6.65 -10.42
CA ASP A 110 -5.07 6.75 -11.79
C ASP A 110 -4.86 8.21 -12.20
N GLN A 111 -5.81 9.10 -11.91
CA GLN A 111 -5.67 10.53 -12.17
C GLN A 111 -4.52 11.16 -11.37
N PHE A 112 -4.35 10.80 -10.10
CA PHE A 112 -3.19 11.20 -9.30
C PHE A 112 -1.89 10.74 -9.96
N LEU A 113 -1.83 9.49 -10.43
CA LEU A 113 -0.63 8.94 -11.09
C LEU A 113 -0.33 9.64 -12.42
N VAL A 114 -1.33 10.05 -13.20
CA VAL A 114 -1.14 10.87 -14.41
C VAL A 114 -0.52 12.22 -14.05
N ILE A 115 -1.00 12.87 -12.99
CA ILE A 115 -0.46 14.16 -12.53
C ILE A 115 0.96 13.99 -11.99
N ALA A 116 1.21 12.95 -11.19
CA ALA A 116 2.53 12.67 -10.64
C ALA A 116 3.55 12.39 -11.74
N GLU A 117 3.18 11.61 -12.77
CA GLU A 117 4.03 11.34 -13.93
C GLU A 117 4.39 12.61 -14.71
N LYS A 118 3.42 13.52 -14.92
CA LYS A 118 3.65 14.84 -15.53
C LYS A 118 4.74 15.64 -14.80
N HIS A 119 4.84 15.47 -13.48
CA HIS A 119 5.82 16.15 -12.62
C HIS A 119 7.04 15.28 -12.26
N HIS A 120 7.26 14.17 -12.98
CA HIS A 120 8.38 13.24 -12.76
C HIS A 120 8.45 12.67 -11.33
N ILE A 121 7.29 12.57 -10.66
CA ILE A 121 7.16 12.06 -9.30
C ILE A 121 6.60 10.64 -9.34
N ARG A 122 7.27 9.73 -8.63
CA ARG A 122 6.77 8.36 -8.43
C ARG A 122 6.30 8.17 -6.99
N PRO A 123 5.00 7.99 -6.73
CA PRO A 123 4.50 7.89 -5.36
C PRO A 123 4.76 6.52 -4.72
N SER A 124 4.86 6.55 -3.40
CA SER A 124 4.74 5.40 -2.51
C SER A 124 3.35 5.45 -1.88
N PHE A 125 2.50 4.44 -2.09
CA PHE A 125 1.16 4.43 -1.51
C PHE A 125 1.12 3.68 -0.18
N VAL A 126 0.46 4.28 0.81
CA VAL A 126 0.27 3.74 2.16
C VAL A 126 -1.15 3.20 2.31
N PHE A 127 -1.31 1.93 2.71
CA PHE A 127 -2.65 1.34 2.83
C PHE A 127 -3.34 1.57 4.17
N PHE A 128 -2.67 1.24 5.27
CA PHE A 128 -3.22 1.33 6.63
C PHE A 128 -2.44 2.30 7.51
N ASP A 129 -3.06 2.77 8.59
CA ASP A 129 -2.54 3.81 9.48
C ASP A 129 -3.09 3.67 10.91
N ASP A 130 -2.20 3.68 11.91
CA ASP A 130 -2.53 3.61 13.34
C ASP A 130 -2.45 4.95 14.08
N CYS A 131 -2.26 6.06 13.38
CA CYS A 131 -1.98 7.36 13.99
C CYS A 131 -3.25 8.20 14.26
N TRP A 132 -3.20 8.98 15.34
CA TRP A 132 -4.14 10.07 15.64
C TRP A 132 -5.60 9.62 15.87
N ASN A 133 -6.57 10.17 15.11
CA ASN A 133 -8.00 10.02 15.42
C ASN A 133 -8.53 8.62 15.04
N LYS A 134 -9.14 7.93 16.01
CA LYS A 134 -9.50 6.51 15.89
C LYS A 134 -10.82 6.17 15.20
N LEU A 135 -11.68 7.16 14.95
CA LEU A 135 -13.05 6.96 14.44
C LEU A 135 -13.25 7.67 13.08
N PRO A 136 -12.66 7.16 11.99
CA PRO A 136 -12.84 7.73 10.66
C PRO A 136 -14.31 7.64 10.22
N GLN A 137 -14.82 8.67 9.54
CA GLN A 137 -16.20 8.74 9.04
C GLN A 137 -16.22 9.34 7.63
N ILE A 138 -17.02 8.76 6.73
CA ILE A 138 -17.23 9.29 5.37
C ILE A 138 -18.02 10.61 5.43
N GLY A 139 -17.94 11.40 4.36
CA GLY A 139 -18.61 12.68 4.20
C GLY A 139 -17.69 13.86 4.53
N LYS A 140 -18.31 14.98 4.95
CA LYS A 140 -17.59 16.20 5.32
C LYS A 140 -16.63 15.94 6.49
N GLN A 141 -15.37 16.31 6.30
CA GLN A 141 -14.31 16.13 7.29
C GLN A 141 -14.26 17.32 8.28
N PRO A 142 -13.68 17.14 9.48
CA PRO A 142 -13.65 18.19 10.49
C PRO A 142 -12.76 19.36 10.07
N GLU A 143 -13.16 20.57 10.48
CA GLU A 143 -12.32 21.76 10.30
C GLU A 143 -11.01 21.63 11.10
N ARG A 144 -9.93 22.18 10.54
CA ARG A 144 -8.62 22.21 11.21
C ARG A 144 -8.69 22.92 12.55
N LYS A 145 -7.96 22.41 13.54
CA LYS A 145 -7.76 23.10 14.82
C LYS A 145 -6.46 23.89 14.78
N ILE A 146 -6.56 25.21 14.83
CA ILE A 146 -5.40 26.11 14.78
C ILE A 146 -4.43 25.77 15.93
N GLY A 147 -3.14 25.67 15.60
CA GLY A 147 -2.08 25.38 16.57
C GLY A 147 -1.95 23.90 16.96
N ILE A 148 -2.78 23.00 16.41
CA ILE A 148 -2.71 21.56 16.70
C ILE A 148 -2.19 20.81 15.47
N HIS A 149 -1.01 20.20 15.60
CA HIS A 149 -0.44 19.34 14.58
C HIS A 149 -1.37 18.15 14.28
N ASN A 150 -1.55 17.82 13.00
CA ASN A 150 -2.38 16.70 12.52
C ASN A 150 -3.79 16.64 13.15
N SER A 151 -4.38 17.82 13.39
CA SER A 151 -5.63 17.95 14.16
C SER A 151 -6.83 17.12 13.68
N GLY A 152 -6.86 16.76 12.39
CA GLY A 152 -7.90 15.90 11.81
C GLY A 152 -7.38 14.65 11.13
N TRP A 153 -6.09 14.31 11.26
CA TRP A 153 -5.54 13.05 10.74
C TRP A 153 -6.18 11.85 11.44
N MET A 154 -6.40 10.75 10.74
CA MET A 154 -7.12 9.59 11.28
C MET A 154 -6.51 8.26 10.91
N GLN A 155 -6.91 7.24 11.64
CA GLN A 155 -6.51 5.86 11.45
C GLN A 155 -7.29 5.20 10.31
N ASP A 156 -6.65 4.25 9.63
CA ASP A 156 -7.30 3.36 8.68
C ASP A 156 -6.75 1.93 8.80
N PRO A 157 -7.54 0.92 9.21
CA PRO A 157 -8.86 1.05 9.80
C PRO A 157 -8.79 1.71 11.19
N GLY A 158 -9.87 2.36 11.60
CA GLY A 158 -10.02 2.89 12.97
C GLY A 158 -9.95 1.84 14.08
N ASP A 159 -10.00 2.26 15.34
CA ASP A 159 -10.11 1.39 16.53
C ASP A 159 -11.54 1.45 17.08
N PRO A 160 -12.28 0.33 17.18
CA PRO A 160 -11.79 -1.06 17.18
C PRO A 160 -11.71 -1.77 15.83
N ASN A 161 -12.01 -1.12 14.71
CA ASN A 161 -12.16 -1.78 13.42
C ASN A 161 -10.93 -2.56 12.92
N HIS A 162 -9.70 -2.17 13.28
CA HIS A 162 -8.46 -2.84 12.87
C HIS A 162 -8.31 -4.26 13.43
N LYS A 163 -8.92 -4.55 14.59
CA LYS A 163 -8.83 -5.85 15.28
C LYS A 163 -10.08 -6.72 15.15
N LEU A 164 -11.15 -6.20 14.54
CA LEU A 164 -12.38 -6.94 14.34
C LEU A 164 -12.26 -7.82 13.09
N THR A 165 -12.20 -9.14 13.29
CA THR A 165 -12.06 -10.13 12.21
C THR A 165 -13.18 -10.05 11.17
N ALA A 166 -14.39 -9.62 11.57
CA ALA A 166 -15.51 -9.37 10.67
C ALA A 166 -15.20 -8.34 9.57
N ASN A 167 -14.23 -7.44 9.79
CA ASN A 167 -13.83 -6.43 8.81
C ASN A 167 -12.78 -6.95 7.82
N TYR A 168 -12.09 -8.07 8.11
CA TYR A 168 -10.92 -8.50 7.33
C TYR A 168 -11.26 -8.86 5.89
N ALA A 169 -12.42 -9.44 5.62
CA ALA A 169 -12.84 -9.74 4.24
C ALA A 169 -12.99 -8.47 3.38
N ALA A 170 -13.54 -7.39 3.96
CA ALA A 170 -13.68 -6.12 3.25
C ALA A 170 -12.33 -5.41 3.05
N LEU A 171 -11.44 -5.49 4.05
CA LEU A 171 -10.08 -4.94 3.96
C LEU A 171 -9.21 -5.71 2.95
N GLU A 172 -9.33 -7.04 2.92
CA GLU A 172 -8.68 -7.89 1.94
C GLU A 172 -9.11 -7.53 0.52
N LEU A 173 -10.42 -7.37 0.30
CA LEU A 173 -10.96 -6.96 -1.00
C LEU A 173 -10.39 -5.61 -1.43
N TYR A 174 -10.37 -4.62 -0.54
CA TYR A 174 -9.78 -3.31 -0.80
C TYR A 174 -8.31 -3.39 -1.20
N VAL A 175 -7.48 -4.03 -0.38
CA VAL A 175 -6.04 -4.14 -0.61
C VAL A 175 -5.78 -4.87 -1.92
N LYS A 176 -6.41 -6.03 -2.13
CA LYS A 176 -6.17 -6.85 -3.33
C LYS A 176 -6.68 -6.18 -4.59
N ASP A 177 -7.82 -5.50 -4.56
CA ASP A 177 -8.36 -4.83 -5.75
C ASP A 177 -7.47 -3.67 -6.19
N VAL A 178 -7.00 -2.83 -5.25
CA VAL A 178 -6.05 -1.75 -5.56
C VAL A 178 -4.72 -2.32 -6.06
N LEU A 179 -4.10 -3.24 -5.32
CA LEU A 179 -2.82 -3.84 -5.73
C LEU A 179 -2.93 -4.53 -7.09
N THR A 180 -4.00 -5.30 -7.35
CA THR A 180 -4.19 -6.01 -8.63
C THR A 180 -4.36 -5.03 -9.78
N THR A 181 -5.11 -3.94 -9.56
CA THR A 181 -5.34 -2.92 -10.59
C THR A 181 -4.03 -2.25 -11.02
N PHE A 182 -3.12 -1.98 -10.07
CA PHE A 182 -1.89 -1.21 -10.32
C PHE A 182 -0.59 -2.05 -10.21
N ALA A 183 -0.69 -3.38 -10.19
CA ALA A 183 0.43 -4.29 -9.93
C ALA A 183 1.64 -4.11 -10.85
N LYS A 184 1.42 -3.59 -12.06
CA LYS A 184 2.45 -3.39 -13.09
C LYS A 184 2.65 -1.92 -13.47
N ASP A 185 2.02 -1.02 -12.73
CA ASP A 185 2.07 0.41 -13.01
C ASP A 185 3.42 1.00 -12.60
N ARG A 186 4.24 1.33 -13.60
CA ARG A 186 5.61 1.83 -13.37
C ARG A 186 5.64 3.23 -12.75
N ARG A 187 4.53 3.96 -12.78
CA ARG A 187 4.41 5.27 -12.13
C ARG A 187 4.54 5.12 -10.60
N ILE A 188 4.18 3.97 -10.04
CA ILE A 188 4.30 3.69 -8.61
C ILE A 188 5.75 3.31 -8.26
N LEU A 189 6.29 3.89 -7.17
CA LEU A 189 7.62 3.60 -6.66
C LEU A 189 7.64 2.31 -5.84
N LEU A 190 6.80 2.23 -4.81
CA LEU A 190 6.68 1.10 -3.88
C LEU A 190 5.32 1.11 -3.17
N TRP A 191 5.00 0.00 -2.49
CA TRP A 191 3.82 -0.12 -1.64
C TRP A 191 4.24 -0.15 -0.16
N ASP A 192 3.78 0.84 0.59
CA ASP A 192 3.90 0.87 2.05
C ASP A 192 2.60 0.32 2.65
N LEU A 193 2.68 -0.83 3.29
CA LEU A 193 1.47 -1.56 3.65
C LEU A 193 0.81 -0.99 4.91
N TYR A 194 1.58 -0.44 5.85
CA TYR A 194 1.04 -0.03 7.13
C TYR A 194 1.92 1.06 7.75
N ASN A 195 1.35 2.25 7.89
CA ASN A 195 1.93 3.34 8.66
C ASN A 195 1.87 3.05 10.16
N GLU A 196 3.04 3.05 10.77
CA GLU A 196 3.26 2.98 12.22
C GLU A 196 2.39 1.94 12.96
N PRO A 197 2.40 0.67 12.53
CA PRO A 197 1.59 -0.35 13.20
C PRO A 197 1.93 -0.40 14.70
N GLY A 198 0.89 -0.42 15.52
CA GLY A 198 0.99 -0.39 16.98
C GLY A 198 0.98 1.00 17.61
N ASN A 199 0.90 2.08 16.83
CA ASN A 199 0.74 3.44 17.38
C ASN A 199 -0.63 3.62 18.07
N SER A 200 -0.84 4.78 18.70
CA SER A 200 -2.05 5.15 19.43
C SER A 200 -2.47 4.13 20.51
N GLY A 201 -1.49 3.47 21.14
CA GLY A 201 -1.71 2.46 22.17
C GLY A 201 -2.18 1.09 21.65
N LYS A 202 -2.16 0.84 20.33
CA LYS A 202 -2.56 -0.45 19.75
C LYS A 202 -1.52 -1.54 19.98
N VAL A 203 -0.23 -1.20 19.92
CA VAL A 203 0.90 -2.11 20.15
C VAL A 203 0.70 -3.43 19.40
N GLU A 204 0.80 -4.59 20.07
CA GLU A 204 0.69 -5.92 19.45
C GLU A 204 -0.68 -6.20 18.83
N THR A 205 -1.74 -5.44 19.17
CA THR A 205 -3.08 -5.65 18.59
C THR A 205 -3.13 -5.36 17.09
N SER A 206 -2.15 -4.64 16.54
CA SER A 206 -2.02 -4.39 15.10
C SER A 206 -1.31 -5.53 14.36
N LEU A 207 -0.57 -6.40 15.07
CA LEU A 207 0.21 -7.48 14.47
C LEU A 207 -0.62 -8.46 13.61
N PRO A 208 -1.84 -8.87 13.99
CA PRO A 208 -2.67 -9.73 13.14
C PRO A 208 -2.99 -9.10 11.78
N LEU A 209 -3.39 -7.81 11.76
CA LEU A 209 -3.71 -7.12 10.52
C LEU A 209 -2.45 -6.86 9.68
N LEU A 210 -1.33 -6.52 10.33
CA LEU A 210 -0.02 -6.40 9.68
C LEU A 210 0.38 -7.70 8.97
N LYS A 211 0.23 -8.85 9.62
CA LYS A 211 0.49 -10.17 9.00
C LYS A 211 -0.40 -10.42 7.79
N LEU A 212 -1.68 -10.07 7.90
CA LEU A 212 -2.66 -10.28 6.83
C LEU A 212 -2.37 -9.41 5.61
N ILE A 213 -2.08 -8.12 5.77
CA ILE A 213 -1.82 -7.24 4.61
C ILE A 213 -0.57 -7.66 3.84
N PHE A 214 0.50 -8.10 4.51
CA PHE A 214 1.65 -8.69 3.84
C PHE A 214 1.25 -9.96 3.07
N SER A 215 0.47 -10.86 3.68
CA SER A 215 -0.03 -12.06 3.00
C SER A 215 -0.87 -11.71 1.76
N TRP A 216 -1.79 -10.75 1.86
CA TRP A 216 -2.61 -10.32 0.73
C TRP A 216 -1.78 -9.71 -0.40
N ALA A 217 -0.80 -8.86 -0.07
CA ALA A 217 0.11 -8.28 -1.05
C ALA A 217 0.97 -9.34 -1.75
N ARG A 218 1.45 -10.35 -1.02
CA ARG A 218 2.20 -11.49 -1.60
C ARG A 218 1.36 -12.40 -2.48
N GLN A 219 0.05 -12.47 -2.24
CA GLN A 219 -0.87 -13.19 -3.13
C GLN A 219 -1.11 -12.45 -4.45
N VAL A 220 -1.04 -11.12 -4.44
CA VAL A 220 -1.13 -10.30 -5.67
C VAL A 220 0.20 -10.26 -6.43
N ASP A 221 1.33 -10.27 -5.71
CA ASP A 221 2.70 -10.21 -6.27
C ASP A 221 2.93 -8.98 -7.18
N PRO A 222 2.82 -7.75 -6.66
CA PRO A 222 3.09 -6.55 -7.45
C PRO A 222 4.57 -6.48 -7.91
N GLU A 223 4.82 -5.82 -9.05
CA GLU A 223 6.17 -5.65 -9.59
C GLU A 223 7.02 -4.67 -8.75
N GLN A 224 6.37 -3.77 -8.00
CA GLN A 224 7.02 -2.84 -7.08
C GLN A 224 7.28 -3.50 -5.71
N PRO A 225 8.33 -3.10 -4.97
CA PRO A 225 8.60 -3.68 -3.66
C PRO A 225 7.50 -3.31 -2.66
N ILE A 226 7.27 -4.21 -1.70
CA ILE A 226 6.37 -3.97 -0.56
C ILE A 226 7.18 -3.81 0.73
N THR A 227 6.75 -2.90 1.62
CA THR A 227 7.41 -2.60 2.90
C THR A 227 6.39 -2.16 3.96
N ALA A 228 6.83 -2.03 5.20
CA ALA A 228 6.12 -1.30 6.26
C ALA A 228 7.15 -0.67 7.21
N GLY A 229 7.03 0.63 7.48
CA GLY A 229 8.06 1.43 8.15
C GLY A 229 8.27 1.08 9.63
N LEU A 230 9.52 0.82 10.03
CA LEU A 230 9.89 0.71 11.44
C LEU A 230 9.92 2.11 12.06
N TRP A 231 9.19 2.33 13.16
CA TRP A 231 9.06 3.68 13.74
C TRP A 231 9.34 3.74 15.25
N ASN A 232 9.28 2.61 15.96
CA ASN A 232 9.42 2.56 17.41
C ASN A 232 10.33 1.41 17.86
N TRP A 233 11.29 1.72 18.74
CA TRP A 233 12.30 0.78 19.24
C TRP A 233 12.02 0.26 20.66
N GLY A 234 10.88 0.63 21.24
CA GLY A 234 10.48 0.19 22.58
C GLY A 234 10.22 -1.32 22.66
N GLY A 235 10.39 -1.91 23.84
CA GLY A 235 10.27 -3.37 24.04
C GLY A 235 8.93 -3.97 23.57
N ASN A 236 7.85 -3.20 23.65
CA ASN A 236 6.53 -3.63 23.21
C ASN A 236 6.37 -3.68 21.67
N PHE A 237 7.37 -3.24 20.92
CA PHE A 237 7.39 -3.25 19.44
C PHE A 237 8.31 -4.33 18.87
N ILE A 238 8.96 -5.15 19.69
CA ILE A 238 9.90 -6.18 19.24
C ILE A 238 9.26 -7.12 18.21
N GLU A 239 8.06 -7.62 18.47
CA GLU A 239 7.36 -8.55 17.56
C GLU A 239 6.94 -7.87 16.24
N LEU A 240 6.50 -6.62 16.30
CA LEU A 240 6.18 -5.81 15.12
C LEU A 240 7.43 -5.59 14.27
N ASN A 241 8.51 -5.11 14.89
CA ASN A 241 9.79 -4.85 14.23
C ASN A 241 10.38 -6.11 13.59
N ASN A 242 10.39 -7.22 14.32
CA ASN A 242 10.86 -8.51 13.81
C ASN A 242 10.04 -8.94 12.58
N PHE A 243 8.71 -8.79 12.64
CA PHE A 243 7.85 -9.14 11.51
C PHE A 243 8.11 -8.23 10.30
N GLN A 244 8.19 -6.91 10.48
CA GLN A 244 8.43 -5.93 9.41
C GLN A 244 9.77 -6.17 8.72
N LEU A 245 10.84 -6.39 9.50
CA LEU A 245 12.18 -6.69 8.99
C LEU A 245 12.22 -7.99 8.19
N ALA A 246 11.51 -9.02 8.65
CA ALA A 246 11.50 -10.32 8.01
C ALA A 246 10.68 -10.35 6.70
N ASN A 247 9.67 -9.48 6.56
CA ASN A 247 8.68 -9.57 5.47
C ASN A 247 8.77 -8.46 4.43
N SER A 248 9.53 -7.39 4.67
CA SER A 248 9.70 -6.28 3.73
C SER A 248 10.74 -6.58 2.65
N ASP A 249 10.46 -6.17 1.40
CA ASP A 249 11.39 -6.31 0.27
C ASP A 249 12.57 -5.34 0.40
N ILE A 250 12.28 -4.11 0.86
CA ILE A 250 13.24 -3.06 1.22
C ILE A 250 12.94 -2.58 2.63
N ILE A 251 13.93 -2.00 3.32
CA ILE A 251 13.74 -1.50 4.68
C ILE A 251 13.31 -0.04 4.58
N SER A 252 12.11 0.25 5.06
CA SER A 252 11.65 1.60 5.35
C SER A 252 11.63 1.82 6.85
N TYR A 253 11.89 3.05 7.28
CA TYR A 253 11.92 3.40 8.70
C TYR A 253 11.67 4.90 8.90
N HIS A 254 11.26 5.25 10.11
CA HIS A 254 11.06 6.62 10.57
C HIS A 254 12.17 6.99 11.53
N CYS A 255 12.64 8.24 11.49
CA CYS A 255 13.63 8.74 12.43
C CYS A 255 13.33 10.19 12.81
N TYR A 256 12.84 10.37 14.03
CA TYR A 256 12.54 11.67 14.62
C TYR A 256 13.65 12.16 15.57
N ASP A 257 14.70 11.36 15.75
CA ASP A 257 15.83 11.65 16.63
C ASP A 257 16.89 12.55 15.96
N GLY A 258 17.88 12.97 16.75
CA GLY A 258 19.03 13.72 16.26
C GLY A 258 19.97 12.91 15.34
N PRO A 259 20.88 13.59 14.62
CA PRO A 259 21.76 12.96 13.62
C PRO A 259 22.60 11.78 14.14
N GLU A 260 23.05 11.81 15.40
CA GLU A 260 23.83 10.72 15.99
C GLU A 260 23.01 9.44 16.16
N GLN A 261 21.78 9.56 16.66
CA GLN A 261 20.85 8.45 16.79
C GLN A 261 20.43 7.93 15.42
N HIS A 262 20.18 8.84 14.47
CA HIS A 262 19.85 8.46 13.10
C HIS A 262 20.97 7.65 12.45
N LEU A 263 22.24 8.08 12.60
CA LEU A 263 23.40 7.33 12.11
C LEU A 263 23.47 5.93 12.72
N ARG A 264 23.22 5.77 14.03
CA ARG A 264 23.20 4.44 14.68
C ARG A 264 22.11 3.54 14.10
N THR A 265 20.92 4.07 13.86
CA THR A 265 19.84 3.34 13.20
C THR A 265 20.23 2.90 11.78
N ILE A 266 20.90 3.77 11.02
CA ILE A 266 21.41 3.43 9.68
C ILE A 266 22.45 2.31 9.76
N GLU A 267 23.42 2.39 10.68
CA GLU A 267 24.44 1.34 10.85
C GLU A 267 23.83 -0.01 11.26
N LEU A 268 22.80 -0.01 12.12
CA LEU A 268 22.06 -1.22 12.47
C LEU A 268 21.40 -1.86 11.24
N PHE A 269 20.80 -1.04 10.37
CA PHE A 269 20.11 -1.57 9.21
C PHE A 269 21.04 -2.07 8.10
N LYS A 270 22.29 -1.60 8.03
CA LYS A 270 23.28 -2.09 7.06
C LYS A 270 23.51 -3.60 7.17
N PHE A 271 23.38 -4.20 8.36
CA PHE A 271 23.52 -5.65 8.55
C PHE A 271 22.49 -6.47 7.77
N TYR A 272 21.34 -5.90 7.41
CA TYR A 272 20.32 -6.58 6.62
C TYR A 272 20.67 -6.64 5.12
N ALA A 273 21.62 -5.82 4.66
CA ALA A 273 22.06 -5.74 3.26
C ALA A 273 20.89 -5.55 2.27
N ARG A 274 19.92 -4.73 2.67
CA ARG A 274 18.78 -4.28 1.85
C ARG A 274 18.83 -2.76 1.66
N PRO A 275 18.23 -2.21 0.59
CA PRO A 275 18.03 -0.77 0.45
C PRO A 275 17.30 -0.18 1.66
N LEU A 276 17.73 1.02 2.08
CA LEU A 276 17.17 1.76 3.20
C LEU A 276 16.50 3.03 2.69
N ILE A 277 15.25 3.26 3.12
CA ILE A 277 14.50 4.48 2.80
C ILE A 277 13.96 5.07 4.11
N CYS A 278 14.42 6.26 4.49
CA CYS A 278 13.83 6.99 5.61
C CYS A 278 12.53 7.65 5.13
N THR A 279 11.38 7.09 5.48
CA THR A 279 10.06 7.52 4.96
C THR A 279 9.41 8.63 5.79
N GLU A 280 9.87 8.83 7.02
CA GLU A 280 9.50 9.97 7.86
C GLU A 280 10.71 10.42 8.69
N TYR A 281 10.97 11.72 8.71
CA TYR A 281 12.00 12.33 9.55
C TYR A 281 11.69 13.80 9.77
N MET A 282 12.35 14.40 10.76
CA MET A 282 12.05 15.73 11.33
C MET A 282 10.71 15.76 12.07
N ALA A 283 10.78 15.83 13.40
CA ALA A 283 9.61 16.15 14.22
C ALA A 283 9.40 17.68 14.17
N ARG A 284 8.15 18.12 14.04
CA ARG A 284 7.78 19.52 14.20
C ARG A 284 7.45 19.83 15.65
#